data_AF-A0A3M9ZHV7-F1
#
_entry.id   AF-A0A3M9ZHV7-F1
#
_cell.length_a   1.000
_cell.length_b   1.000
_cell.length_c   1.000
_cell.angle_alpha   90.00
_cell.angle_beta   90.00
_cell.angle_gamma   90.00
#
_symmetry.space_group_name_H-M   'P 1'
#
loop_
_entity.id
_entity.type
_entity.pdbx_description
1 polymer ?
#
loop_
_entity_poly.entity_id
_entity_poly.type
_entity_poly.pdbx_seq_one_letter_code
_entity_poly.pdbx_strand_id
1 'polypeptide(L)'
;MARTRAVVYGLSTEGYSVACRMALAGGDVSVIDEATPSAIPVTPEIATRYPSVAAISEDEPILTTAPVDETIAAADYLFFAPQMRKPGQDTRTEMSSKFKDTASSMSSGSSFVYCTPTGVGGNNENISLLEHVSGHEAGKTVSYLYCPLGEAGRLPDEIGTYAASPDARLGKLLATKRGTPAQVPLGAAERFYAVGVISRFARMCGTIEVCRNVTDAETRQALSTDEVRSLYLHDMMGEMYDLRALSSSFEGAGTLSYLVNSGIKGVDGYIKRLTGEVRATLKRRDLKAARTRVSIAWTHDKHEMRGERMDTRKHLVSRLRDYIGDVGMLEDSPPGAYDGDKTLIIIACSERDTKPPKSDVETIVIRANPLFESP
;
A
#
# COMPACT_ATOMS: atom_id res chain seq x y z
N MET A 1 19.39 9.96 30.19
CA MET A 1 18.22 10.55 29.51
C MET A 1 17.20 9.44 29.30
N ALA A 2 15.92 9.69 29.57
CA ALA A 2 14.87 8.72 29.26
C ALA A 2 14.83 8.45 27.74
N ARG A 3 14.55 7.20 27.35
CA ARG A 3 14.37 6.85 25.93
C ARG A 3 13.13 7.58 25.39
N THR A 4 13.21 8.00 24.14
CA THR A 4 12.05 8.57 23.44
C THR A 4 11.01 7.48 23.23
N ARG A 5 9.80 7.72 23.71
CA ARG A 5 8.68 6.77 23.64
C ARG A 5 7.88 7.00 22.37
N ALA A 6 7.73 5.98 21.55
CA ALA A 6 6.93 6.05 20.34
C ALA A 6 5.94 4.89 20.29
N VAL A 7 4.72 5.16 19.84
CA VAL A 7 3.72 4.13 19.59
C VAL A 7 3.27 4.22 18.14
N VAL A 8 3.15 3.07 17.47
CA VAL A 8 2.62 2.98 16.11
C VAL A 8 1.24 2.33 16.16
N TYR A 9 0.21 3.09 15.82
CA TYR A 9 -1.13 2.57 15.65
C TYR A 9 -1.25 1.92 14.28
N GLY A 10 -1.27 0.59 14.28
CA GLY A 10 -1.49 -0.25 13.12
C GLY A 10 -0.37 -1.27 12.87
N LEU A 11 -0.70 -2.56 13.05
CA LEU A 11 0.17 -3.69 12.73
C LEU A 11 0.11 -4.00 11.22
N SER A 12 0.46 -3.00 10.41
CA SER A 12 0.71 -3.13 8.98
C SER A 12 2.20 -3.34 8.72
N THR A 13 2.57 -3.77 7.52
CA THR A 13 3.98 -3.84 7.12
C THR A 13 4.66 -2.49 7.20
N GLU A 14 4.00 -1.43 6.76
CA GLU A 14 4.51 -0.06 6.82
C GLU A 14 4.67 0.41 8.26
N GLY A 15 3.64 0.21 9.10
CA GLY A 15 3.66 0.59 10.51
C GLY A 15 4.73 -0.17 11.30
N TYR A 16 4.78 -1.49 11.13
CA TYR A 16 5.75 -2.36 11.80
C TYR A 16 7.19 -2.08 11.35
N SER A 17 7.42 -1.83 10.06
CA SER A 17 8.72 -1.43 9.50
C SER A 17 9.23 -0.14 10.15
N VAL A 18 8.36 0.86 10.35
CA VAL A 18 8.70 2.10 11.06
C VAL A 18 8.98 1.83 12.54
N ALA A 19 8.18 0.99 13.20
CA ALA A 19 8.40 0.63 14.60
C ALA A 19 9.75 -0.04 14.82
N CYS A 20 10.08 -1.05 14.02
CA CYS A 20 11.38 -1.74 14.03
C CYS A 20 12.53 -0.76 13.85
N ARG A 21 12.41 0.18 12.91
CA ARG A 21 13.42 1.22 12.69
C ARG A 21 13.65 2.07 13.93
N MET A 22 12.58 2.55 14.55
CA MET A 22 12.66 3.37 15.75
C MET A 22 13.24 2.60 16.94
N ALA A 23 12.88 1.32 17.10
CA ALA A 23 13.42 0.45 18.13
C ALA A 23 14.92 0.26 17.97
N LEU A 24 15.38 -0.05 16.76
CA LEU A 24 16.80 -0.18 16.42
C LEU A 24 17.58 1.15 16.57
N ALA A 25 16.90 2.29 16.44
CA ALA A 25 17.47 3.62 16.73
C ALA A 25 17.55 3.95 18.23
N GLY A 26 17.12 3.04 19.11
CA GLY A 26 17.17 3.17 20.56
C GLY A 26 15.92 3.81 21.19
N GLY A 27 14.82 3.89 20.44
CA GLY A 27 13.50 4.27 20.96
C GLY A 27 12.91 3.20 21.86
N ASP A 28 11.98 3.62 22.73
CA ASP A 28 11.08 2.72 23.46
C ASP A 28 9.77 2.66 22.67
N VAL A 29 9.55 1.54 21.96
CA VAL A 29 8.56 1.47 20.88
C VAL A 29 7.53 0.40 21.14
N SER A 30 6.26 0.71 20.88
CA SER A 30 5.17 -0.25 20.85
C SER A 30 4.37 -0.15 19.55
N VAL A 31 3.78 -1.26 19.11
CA VAL A 31 2.84 -1.33 17.99
C VAL A 31 1.49 -1.78 18.49
N ILE A 32 0.43 -1.11 18.07
CA ILE A 32 -0.95 -1.50 18.37
C ILE A 32 -1.49 -2.29 17.18
N ASP A 33 -1.93 -3.52 17.43
CA ASP A 33 -2.70 -4.28 16.47
C ASP A 33 -4.17 -3.85 16.55
N GLU A 34 -4.72 -3.36 15.46
CA GLU A 34 -6.11 -2.90 15.37
C GLU A 34 -7.14 -4.02 15.64
N ALA A 35 -6.74 -5.29 15.46
CA ALA A 35 -7.58 -6.44 15.72
C ALA A 35 -7.63 -6.83 17.20
N THR A 36 -6.74 -6.30 18.04
CA THR A 36 -6.65 -6.65 19.47
C THR A 36 -6.59 -5.41 20.37
N PRO A 37 -7.12 -5.45 21.60
CA PRO A 37 -7.06 -4.32 22.52
C PRO A 37 -5.69 -4.23 23.23
N SER A 38 -4.59 -4.45 22.50
CA SER A 38 -3.26 -4.58 23.11
C SER A 38 -2.15 -3.95 22.30
N ALA A 39 -1.18 -3.35 23.01
CA ALA A 39 0.04 -2.82 22.43
C ALA A 39 1.19 -3.80 22.64
N ILE A 40 1.92 -4.11 21.58
CA ILE A 40 3.06 -5.04 21.53
C ILE A 40 4.36 -4.22 21.59
N PRO A 41 5.18 -4.33 22.64
CA PRO A 41 6.49 -3.71 22.69
C PRO A 41 7.40 -4.30 21.59
N VAL A 42 8.08 -3.43 20.85
CA VAL A 42 9.05 -3.78 19.81
C VAL A 42 10.44 -3.43 20.32
N THR A 43 11.13 -4.42 20.89
CA THR A 43 12.53 -4.25 21.32
C THR A 43 13.49 -4.39 20.13
N PRO A 44 14.76 -3.94 20.25
CA PRO A 44 15.78 -4.19 19.23
C PRO A 44 15.95 -5.68 18.88
N GLU A 45 15.80 -6.56 19.87
CA GLU A 45 15.87 -8.01 19.67
C GLU A 45 14.69 -8.53 18.83
N ILE A 46 13.47 -8.08 19.13
CA ILE A 46 12.27 -8.41 18.35
C ILE A 46 12.44 -7.89 16.91
N ALA A 47 12.82 -6.62 16.75
CA ALA A 47 13.01 -6.01 15.43
C ALA A 47 14.09 -6.70 14.58
N THR A 48 15.12 -7.25 15.22
CA THR A 48 16.20 -7.97 14.53
C THR A 48 15.78 -9.41 14.18
N ARG A 49 15.10 -10.09 15.09
CA ARG A 49 14.69 -11.49 14.92
C ARG A 49 13.50 -11.63 13.97
N TYR A 50 12.55 -10.71 14.06
CA TYR A 50 11.31 -10.69 13.28
C TYR A 50 11.22 -9.37 12.50
N PRO A 51 11.88 -9.27 11.34
CA PRO A 51 11.94 -8.00 10.60
C PRO A 51 10.64 -7.63 9.87
N SER A 52 9.62 -8.49 9.88
CA SER A 52 8.34 -8.29 9.21
C SER A 52 7.17 -8.84 10.03
N VAL A 53 5.96 -8.36 9.74
CA VAL A 53 4.72 -8.89 10.35
C VAL A 53 4.55 -10.36 10.01
N ALA A 54 4.85 -10.76 8.77
CA ALA A 54 4.81 -12.16 8.35
C ALA A 54 5.73 -13.05 9.22
N ALA A 55 6.94 -12.59 9.54
CA ALA A 55 7.85 -13.35 10.41
C ALA A 55 7.31 -13.52 11.84
N ILE A 56 6.62 -12.50 12.39
CA ILE A 56 5.92 -12.65 13.68
C ILE A 56 4.79 -13.66 13.56
N SER A 57 3.97 -13.56 12.50
CA SER A 57 2.82 -14.44 12.30
C SER A 57 3.22 -15.90 12.05
N GLU A 58 4.34 -16.15 11.40
CA GLU A 58 4.83 -17.52 11.12
C GLU A 58 5.43 -18.18 12.37
N ASP A 59 6.21 -17.44 13.16
CA ASP A 59 6.90 -18.00 14.34
C ASP A 59 6.05 -17.94 15.63
N GLU A 60 4.93 -17.21 15.63
CA GLU A 60 4.00 -17.01 16.77
C GLU A 60 4.72 -16.84 18.13
N PRO A 61 5.62 -15.86 18.27
CA PRO A 61 6.37 -15.69 19.51
C PRO A 61 5.45 -15.29 20.67
N ILE A 62 5.81 -15.71 21.88
CA ILE A 62 5.18 -15.20 23.10
C ILE A 62 5.65 -13.76 23.31
N LEU A 63 4.77 -12.81 23.02
CA LEU A 63 5.02 -11.38 23.17
C LEU A 63 4.30 -10.84 24.42
N THR A 64 4.97 -9.95 25.14
CA THR A 64 4.31 -9.18 26.19
C THR A 64 3.39 -8.15 25.57
N THR A 65 2.37 -7.73 26.31
CA THR A 65 1.42 -6.71 25.86
C THR A 65 1.14 -5.70 26.96
N ALA A 66 0.72 -4.51 26.55
CA ALA A 66 0.29 -3.42 27.44
C ALA A 66 -1.09 -2.88 27.03
N PRO A 67 -1.83 -2.25 27.95
CA PRO A 67 -3.07 -1.56 27.62
C PRO A 67 -2.82 -0.44 26.60
N VAL A 68 -3.70 -0.34 25.60
CA VAL A 68 -3.58 0.61 24.49
C VAL A 68 -3.59 2.06 24.99
N ASP A 69 -4.57 2.43 25.81
CA ASP A 69 -4.73 3.81 26.28
C ASP A 69 -3.55 4.29 27.13
N GLU A 70 -3.05 3.44 28.03
CA GLU A 70 -1.87 3.75 28.85
C GLU A 70 -0.61 3.92 27.98
N THR A 71 -0.48 3.10 26.94
CA THR A 71 0.65 3.17 26.00
C THR A 71 0.59 4.46 25.18
N ILE A 72 -0.59 4.86 24.70
CA ILE A 72 -0.79 6.10 23.95
C ILE A 72 -0.54 7.32 24.87
N ALA A 73 -1.12 7.33 26.07
CA ALA A 73 -0.98 8.43 27.01
C ALA A 73 0.48 8.65 27.44
N ALA A 74 1.28 7.58 27.48
CA ALA A 74 2.69 7.65 27.80
C ALA A 74 3.60 8.02 26.60
N ALA A 75 3.12 8.00 25.36
CA ALA A 75 3.99 8.18 24.19
C ALA A 75 4.40 9.65 23.98
N ASP A 76 5.66 9.87 23.56
CA ASP A 76 6.11 11.17 23.05
C ASP A 76 5.63 11.38 21.60
N TYR A 77 5.57 10.29 20.82
CA TYR A 77 5.09 10.27 19.43
C TYR A 77 4.07 9.15 19.21
N LEU A 78 2.91 9.48 18.67
CA LEU A 78 1.90 8.54 18.17
C LEU A 78 1.91 8.57 16.65
N PHE A 79 2.37 7.48 16.01
CA PHE A 79 2.32 7.28 14.57
C PHE A 79 1.02 6.61 14.16
N PHE A 80 0.18 7.31 13.41
CA PHE A 80 -1.10 6.79 12.95
C PHE A 80 -0.98 6.17 11.56
N ALA A 81 -0.76 4.84 11.51
CA ALA A 81 -0.51 4.06 10.30
C ALA A 81 -1.43 2.81 10.19
N PRO A 82 -2.77 2.98 10.32
CA PRO A 82 -3.70 1.86 10.35
C PRO A 82 -3.82 1.13 9.01
N GLN A 83 -4.25 -0.13 9.07
CA GLN A 83 -4.66 -0.87 7.90
C GLN A 83 -5.96 -0.31 7.30
N MET A 84 -5.97 -0.15 5.99
CA MET A 84 -7.10 0.34 5.19
C MET A 84 -7.67 -0.84 4.39
N ARG A 85 -8.68 -1.51 4.96
CA ARG A 85 -9.20 -2.80 4.43
C ARG A 85 -10.54 -2.67 3.73
N LYS A 86 -11.32 -1.64 4.05
CA LYS A 86 -12.58 -1.37 3.37
C LYS A 86 -12.33 -0.53 2.11
N PRO A 87 -13.14 -0.68 1.05
CA PRO A 87 -13.06 0.16 -0.14
C PRO A 87 -13.93 1.43 -0.02
N GLY A 88 -13.55 2.47 -0.77
CA GLY A 88 -14.41 3.64 -1.02
C GLY A 88 -14.78 4.47 0.23
N GLN A 89 -16.07 4.81 0.37
CA GLN A 89 -16.54 5.64 1.49
C GLN A 89 -16.40 4.95 2.84
N ASP A 90 -16.48 3.63 2.87
CA ASP A 90 -16.34 2.86 4.10
C ASP A 90 -14.94 2.99 4.71
N THR A 91 -13.91 3.16 3.86
CA THR A 91 -12.54 3.44 4.33
C THR A 91 -12.48 4.76 5.09
N ARG A 92 -13.12 5.83 4.58
CA ARG A 92 -13.09 7.16 5.23
C ARG A 92 -13.73 7.11 6.61
N THR A 93 -14.87 6.43 6.73
CA THR A 93 -15.58 6.26 8.01
C THR A 93 -14.75 5.45 9.00
N GLU A 94 -14.17 4.33 8.57
CA GLU A 94 -13.29 3.50 9.39
C GLU A 94 -12.06 4.28 9.87
N MET A 95 -11.40 5.01 8.97
CA MET A 95 -10.25 5.84 9.28
C MET A 95 -10.57 6.94 10.28
N SER A 96 -11.73 7.59 10.13
CA SER A 96 -12.17 8.62 11.08
C SER A 96 -12.45 8.02 12.46
N SER A 97 -13.05 6.83 12.54
CA SER A 97 -13.25 6.14 13.82
C SER A 97 -11.93 5.82 14.50
N LYS A 98 -11.02 5.13 13.79
CA LYS A 98 -9.68 4.79 14.29
C LYS A 98 -8.93 6.04 14.76
N PHE A 99 -8.97 7.11 13.98
CA PHE A 99 -8.34 8.38 14.35
C PHE A 99 -8.88 8.92 15.67
N LYS A 100 -10.21 8.97 15.84
CA LYS A 100 -10.86 9.46 17.06
C LYS A 100 -10.47 8.64 18.28
N ASP A 101 -10.54 7.32 18.15
CA ASP A 101 -10.23 6.40 19.24
C ASP A 101 -8.78 6.61 19.70
N THR A 102 -7.85 6.69 18.75
CA THR A 102 -6.42 6.87 19.06
C THR A 102 -6.08 8.26 19.60
N ALA A 103 -6.70 9.31 19.04
CA ALA A 103 -6.45 10.70 19.43
C ALA A 103 -6.98 11.03 20.84
N SER A 104 -8.06 10.35 21.27
CA SER A 104 -8.72 10.63 22.56
C SER A 104 -7.84 10.34 23.78
N SER A 105 -6.92 9.37 23.67
CA SER A 105 -6.04 8.93 24.76
C SER A 105 -4.70 9.69 24.81
N MET A 106 -4.53 10.75 24.01
CA MET A 106 -3.28 11.50 23.93
C MET A 106 -3.05 12.46 25.09
N SER A 107 -1.80 12.53 25.54
CA SER A 107 -1.35 13.48 26.56
C SER A 107 -0.86 14.81 25.97
N SER A 108 -0.97 15.88 26.74
CA SER A 108 -0.32 17.17 26.43
C SER A 108 1.21 17.00 26.39
N GLY A 109 1.86 17.72 25.47
CA GLY A 109 3.29 17.63 25.16
C GLY A 109 3.66 16.55 24.13
N SER A 110 2.71 15.71 23.70
CA SER A 110 2.94 14.65 22.73
C SER A 110 2.81 15.13 21.27
N SER A 111 3.25 14.29 20.34
CA SER A 111 3.19 14.54 18.90
C SER A 111 2.35 13.48 18.20
N PHE A 112 1.37 13.92 17.42
CA PHE A 112 0.60 13.07 16.52
C PHE A 112 1.24 13.08 15.12
N VAL A 113 1.70 11.92 14.65
CA VAL A 113 2.33 11.75 13.33
C VAL A 113 1.36 11.02 12.40
N TYR A 114 0.69 11.77 11.53
CA TYR A 114 -0.26 11.22 10.58
C TYR A 114 0.47 10.58 9.40
N CYS A 115 0.36 9.25 9.29
CA CYS A 115 1.14 8.46 8.33
C CYS A 115 0.33 8.00 7.12
N THR A 116 -0.96 8.32 7.07
CA THR A 116 -1.82 7.93 5.95
C THR A 116 -1.87 9.00 4.86
N PRO A 117 -1.98 8.62 3.58
CA PRO A 117 -2.18 9.57 2.50
C PRO A 117 -3.44 10.42 2.73
N THR A 118 -3.34 11.71 2.44
CA THR A 118 -4.49 12.63 2.48
C THR A 118 -4.36 13.66 1.36
N GLY A 119 -5.48 14.29 1.06
CA GLY A 119 -5.56 15.37 0.09
C GLY A 119 -4.79 16.63 0.53
N VAL A 120 -4.51 17.51 -0.43
CA VAL A 120 -4.03 18.88 -0.14
C VAL A 120 -5.08 19.59 0.73
N GLY A 121 -4.64 20.14 1.86
CA GLY A 121 -5.51 20.73 2.88
C GLY A 121 -6.22 19.71 3.79
N GLY A 122 -6.14 18.41 3.49
CA GLY A 122 -6.75 17.37 4.30
C GLY A 122 -6.13 17.23 5.68
N ASN A 123 -4.86 17.65 5.86
CA ASN A 123 -4.29 17.70 7.20
C ASN A 123 -4.96 18.78 8.08
N ASN A 124 -5.48 19.87 7.50
CA ASN A 124 -6.23 20.86 8.29
C ASN A 124 -7.51 20.24 8.88
N GLU A 125 -8.22 19.40 8.12
CA GLU A 125 -9.38 18.65 8.64
C GLU A 125 -8.98 17.71 9.78
N ASN A 126 -7.86 16.99 9.61
CA ASN A 126 -7.34 16.08 10.63
C ASN A 126 -6.90 16.81 11.90
N ILE A 127 -6.34 18.01 11.77
CA ILE A 127 -5.96 18.85 12.91
C ILE A 127 -7.20 19.31 13.66
N SER A 128 -8.21 19.85 12.96
CA SER A 128 -9.47 20.23 13.61
C SER A 128 -10.13 19.04 14.32
N LEU A 129 -10.05 17.85 13.74
CA LEU A 129 -10.54 16.62 14.38
C LEU A 129 -9.72 16.24 15.61
N LEU A 130 -8.39 16.32 15.53
CA LEU A 130 -7.48 16.06 16.65
C LEU A 130 -7.81 16.99 17.83
N GLU A 131 -7.95 18.28 17.56
CA GLU A 131 -8.25 19.28 18.59
C GLU A 131 -9.62 19.04 19.23
N HIS A 132 -10.63 18.76 18.40
CA HIS A 132 -11.99 18.49 18.88
C HIS A 132 -12.07 17.26 19.79
N VAL A 133 -11.36 16.18 19.43
CA VAL A 133 -11.48 14.88 20.11
C VAL A 133 -10.59 14.80 21.34
N SER A 134 -9.37 15.31 21.25
CA SER A 134 -8.40 15.26 22.35
C SER A 134 -8.55 16.41 23.35
N GLY A 135 -9.18 17.52 22.94
CA GLY A 135 -9.24 18.76 23.72
C GLY A 135 -7.94 19.56 23.74
N HIS A 136 -6.90 19.12 23.01
CA HIS A 136 -5.62 19.81 22.88
C HIS A 136 -5.62 20.79 21.69
N GLU A 137 -4.69 21.74 21.68
CA GLU A 137 -4.51 22.68 20.57
C GLU A 137 -3.21 22.37 19.83
N ALA A 138 -3.29 22.20 18.51
CA ALA A 138 -2.16 21.84 17.68
C ALA A 138 -1.15 23.00 17.59
N GLY A 139 0.14 22.68 17.76
CA GLY A 139 1.22 23.67 17.83
C GLY A 139 1.36 24.36 19.19
N LYS A 140 0.49 24.06 20.17
CA LYS A 140 0.61 24.54 21.55
C LYS A 140 0.76 23.42 22.56
N THR A 141 -0.29 22.62 22.76
CA THR A 141 -0.28 21.51 23.73
C THR A 141 -0.01 20.18 23.08
N VAL A 142 -0.23 20.01 21.79
CA VAL A 142 0.21 18.84 21.02
C VAL A 142 0.85 19.28 19.71
N SER A 143 1.77 18.49 19.18
CA SER A 143 2.31 18.71 17.83
C SER A 143 1.59 17.83 16.82
N TYR A 144 1.35 18.35 15.61
CA TYR A 144 0.86 17.57 14.48
C TYR A 144 1.94 17.50 13.40
N LEU A 145 2.19 16.29 12.90
CA LEU A 145 3.13 16.06 11.81
C LEU A 145 2.51 15.22 10.72
N TYR A 146 2.91 15.48 9.47
CA TYR A 146 2.51 14.71 8.30
C TYR A 146 3.69 13.92 7.76
N CYS A 147 3.60 12.59 7.79
CA CYS A 147 4.66 11.68 7.36
C CYS A 147 4.07 10.48 6.59
N PRO A 148 3.50 10.71 5.40
CA PRO A 148 2.79 9.67 4.66
C PRO A 148 3.73 8.52 4.28
N LEU A 149 3.45 7.31 4.76
CA LEU A 149 4.30 6.15 4.53
C LEU A 149 4.07 5.56 3.14
N GLY A 150 5.16 5.36 2.41
CA GLY A 150 5.16 4.60 1.16
C GLY A 150 5.25 3.08 1.42
N GLU A 151 5.27 2.32 0.33
CA GLU A 151 5.39 0.86 0.36
C GLU A 151 6.55 0.38 1.23
N ALA A 152 6.35 -0.75 1.92
CA ALA A 152 7.31 -1.37 2.84
C ALA A 152 7.81 -0.45 3.97
N GLY A 153 7.06 0.61 4.30
CA GLY A 153 7.40 1.58 5.34
C GLY A 153 8.49 2.55 4.91
N ARG A 154 8.60 2.81 3.60
CA ARG A 154 9.46 3.86 3.06
C ARG A 154 8.99 5.21 3.58
N LEU A 155 9.90 5.91 4.26
CA LEU A 155 9.65 7.27 4.71
C LEU A 155 9.62 8.24 3.52
N PRO A 156 8.82 9.32 3.59
CA PRO A 156 8.93 10.42 2.65
C PRO A 156 10.28 11.13 2.82
N ASP A 157 10.72 11.86 1.79
CA ASP A 157 11.91 12.70 1.88
C ASP A 157 11.66 13.91 2.80
N GLU A 158 10.40 14.36 2.90
CA GLU A 158 9.96 15.46 3.76
C GLU A 158 8.86 15.06 4.75
N ILE A 159 8.97 15.57 5.98
CA ILE A 159 7.96 15.50 7.04
C ILE A 159 7.38 16.90 7.23
N GLY A 160 6.06 17.01 7.15
CA GLY A 160 5.34 18.25 7.40
C GLY A 160 5.20 18.55 8.89
N THR A 161 5.47 19.78 9.31
CA THR A 161 5.30 20.22 10.71
C THR A 161 4.90 21.70 10.78
N TYR A 162 4.35 22.11 11.93
CA TYR A 162 4.17 23.52 12.30
C TYR A 162 5.32 24.08 13.13
N ALA A 163 6.25 23.22 13.59
CA ALA A 163 7.33 23.64 14.45
C ALA A 163 8.25 24.64 13.76
N ALA A 164 8.60 25.72 14.47
CA ALA A 164 9.55 26.72 13.98
C ALA A 164 10.98 26.17 13.81
N SER A 165 11.28 25.08 14.52
CA SER A 165 12.58 24.40 14.47
C SER A 165 12.41 22.88 14.31
N PRO A 166 13.30 22.20 13.58
CA PRO A 166 13.25 20.74 13.45
C PRO A 166 13.37 20.01 14.80
N ASP A 167 12.57 18.96 14.97
CA ASP A 167 12.65 18.06 16.12
C ASP A 167 13.78 17.03 15.92
N ALA A 168 14.89 17.23 16.62
CA ALA A 168 16.05 16.36 16.54
C ALA A 168 15.80 14.94 17.10
N ARG A 169 14.87 14.78 18.06
CA ARG A 169 14.54 13.46 18.63
C ARG A 169 13.80 12.61 17.61
N LEU A 170 12.80 13.20 16.95
CA LEU A 170 12.09 12.57 15.85
C LEU A 170 13.05 12.23 14.69
N GLY A 171 13.91 13.19 14.31
CA GLY A 171 14.90 12.98 13.27
C GLY A 171 15.82 11.79 13.54
N LYS A 172 16.27 11.63 14.79
CA LYS A 172 17.07 10.47 15.20
C LYS A 172 16.32 9.14 15.08
N LEU A 173 15.05 9.11 15.48
CA LEU A 173 14.20 7.91 15.39
C LEU A 173 13.94 7.49 13.93
N LEU A 174 13.84 8.45 13.03
CA LEU A 174 13.53 8.24 11.62
C LEU A 174 14.75 8.22 10.70
N ALA A 175 15.96 8.29 11.26
CA ALA A 175 17.19 8.28 10.48
C ALA A 175 17.32 6.98 9.66
N THR A 176 17.71 7.13 8.40
CA THR A 176 17.97 6.01 7.48
C THR A 176 19.40 6.07 6.97
N LYS A 177 19.82 5.02 6.26
CA LYS A 177 21.10 5.02 5.52
C LYS A 177 21.20 6.14 4.48
N ARG A 178 20.06 6.66 3.99
CA ARG A 178 19.99 7.78 3.02
C ARG A 178 20.02 9.15 3.69
N GLY A 179 19.94 9.20 5.02
CA GLY A 179 19.80 10.43 5.79
C GLY A 179 18.51 10.46 6.59
N THR A 180 18.25 11.63 7.18
CA THR A 180 17.03 11.91 7.95
C THR A 180 16.06 12.69 7.08
N PRO A 181 14.76 12.37 7.05
CA PRO A 181 13.77 13.18 6.35
C PRO A 181 13.83 14.65 6.76
N ALA A 182 13.75 15.55 5.78
CA ALA A 182 13.74 16.97 6.04
C ALA A 182 12.43 17.37 6.73
N GLN A 183 12.49 18.23 7.74
CA GLN A 183 11.29 18.78 8.37
C GLN A 183 10.95 20.11 7.72
N VAL A 184 9.78 20.19 7.08
CA VAL A 184 9.33 21.32 6.26
C VAL A 184 7.95 21.79 6.72
N PRO A 185 7.51 23.00 6.34
CA PRO A 185 6.15 23.46 6.63
C PRO A 185 5.11 22.46 6.11
N LEU A 186 4.04 22.23 6.89
CA LEU A 186 3.01 21.23 6.60
C LEU A 186 2.48 21.31 5.15
N GLY A 187 2.11 22.51 4.70
CA GLY A 187 1.57 22.70 3.34
C GLY A 187 2.59 22.43 2.23
N ALA A 188 3.90 22.49 2.51
CA ALA A 188 4.93 22.10 1.55
C ALA A 188 5.01 20.57 1.43
N ALA A 189 5.02 19.84 2.56
CA ALA A 189 5.02 18.39 2.57
C ALA A 189 3.80 17.79 1.84
N GLU A 190 2.60 18.36 2.04
CA GLU A 190 1.40 17.97 1.29
C GLU A 190 1.60 18.07 -0.23
N ARG A 191 2.21 19.16 -0.69
CA ARG A 191 2.42 19.42 -2.12
C ARG A 191 3.53 18.55 -2.70
N PHE A 192 4.63 18.35 -1.97
CA PHE A 192 5.67 17.42 -2.40
C PHE A 192 5.11 16.00 -2.54
N TYR A 193 4.32 15.56 -1.58
CA TYR A 193 3.63 14.27 -1.65
C TYR A 193 2.70 14.18 -2.87
N ALA A 194 1.81 15.17 -3.04
CA ALA A 194 0.86 15.22 -4.13
C ALA A 194 1.55 15.20 -5.50
N VAL A 195 2.57 16.03 -5.70
CA VAL A 195 3.36 16.07 -6.94
C VAL A 195 4.02 14.72 -7.20
N GLY A 196 4.59 14.07 -6.18
CA GLY A 196 5.21 12.77 -6.31
C GLY A 196 4.24 11.69 -6.80
N VAL A 197 3.09 11.55 -6.14
CA VAL A 197 2.06 10.56 -6.49
C VAL A 197 1.50 10.82 -7.89
N ILE A 198 1.09 12.07 -8.18
CA ILE A 198 0.50 12.44 -9.48
C ILE A 198 1.49 12.21 -10.63
N SER A 199 2.76 12.55 -10.45
CA SER A 199 3.78 12.40 -11.51
C SER A 199 4.03 10.93 -11.83
N ARG A 200 4.16 10.06 -10.81
CA ARG A 200 4.32 8.62 -11.00
C ARG A 200 3.10 8.01 -11.69
N PHE A 201 1.91 8.40 -11.25
CA PHE A 201 0.65 7.92 -11.81
C PHE A 201 0.46 8.37 -13.27
N ALA A 202 0.73 9.64 -13.58
CA ALA A 202 0.63 10.17 -14.94
C ALA A 202 1.54 9.42 -15.92
N ARG A 203 2.79 9.16 -15.53
CA ARG A 203 3.73 8.36 -16.32
C ARG A 203 3.16 6.96 -16.60
N MET A 204 2.71 6.28 -15.55
CA MET A 204 2.15 4.95 -15.65
C MET A 204 0.93 4.88 -16.58
N CYS A 205 -0.04 5.78 -16.40
CA CYS A 205 -1.22 5.84 -17.26
C CYS A 205 -0.85 6.13 -18.72
N GLY A 206 0.11 7.03 -18.94
CA GLY A 206 0.64 7.31 -20.28
C GLY A 206 1.17 6.04 -20.95
N THR A 207 2.02 5.28 -20.25
CA THR A 207 2.57 4.01 -20.76
C THR A 207 1.47 3.01 -21.08
N ILE A 208 0.50 2.82 -20.19
CA ILE A 208 -0.60 1.86 -20.37
C ILE A 208 -1.47 2.23 -21.57
N GLU A 209 -1.85 3.51 -21.70
CA GLU A 209 -2.77 3.94 -22.75
C GLU A 209 -2.11 3.95 -24.12
N VAL A 210 -0.85 4.37 -24.23
CA VAL A 210 -0.10 4.33 -25.49
C VAL A 210 0.11 2.88 -25.96
N CYS A 211 0.39 1.95 -25.04
CA CYS A 211 0.54 0.53 -25.36
C CYS A 211 -0.78 -0.20 -25.61
N ARG A 212 -1.94 0.48 -25.46
CA ARG A 212 -3.24 -0.17 -25.40
C ARG A 212 -3.59 -0.99 -26.65
N ASN A 213 -3.30 -0.43 -27.82
CA ASN A 213 -3.76 -0.91 -29.13
C ASN A 213 -2.64 -1.56 -29.97
N VAL A 214 -1.51 -1.92 -29.36
CA VAL A 214 -0.41 -2.59 -30.05
C VAL A 214 -0.83 -4.02 -30.39
N THR A 215 -1.08 -4.30 -31.67
CA THR A 215 -1.61 -5.60 -32.14
C THR A 215 -0.54 -6.44 -32.83
N ASP A 216 0.32 -5.84 -33.65
CA ASP A 216 1.35 -6.54 -34.41
C ASP A 216 2.56 -6.93 -33.53
N ALA A 217 3.26 -7.99 -33.96
CA ALA A 217 4.35 -8.58 -33.19
C ALA A 217 5.63 -7.74 -33.24
N GLU A 218 5.95 -7.12 -34.38
CA GLU A 218 7.16 -6.32 -34.57
C GLU A 218 7.16 -5.08 -33.65
N THR A 219 6.06 -4.33 -33.64
CA THR A 219 5.88 -3.17 -32.77
C THR A 219 5.89 -3.58 -31.30
N ARG A 220 5.23 -4.70 -30.95
CA ARG A 220 5.25 -5.23 -29.57
C ARG A 220 6.67 -5.54 -29.11
N GLN A 221 7.48 -6.18 -29.96
CA GLN A 221 8.87 -6.50 -29.66
C GLN A 221 9.71 -5.22 -29.51
N ALA A 222 9.52 -4.23 -30.38
CA ALA A 222 10.24 -2.96 -30.32
C ALA A 222 9.90 -2.13 -29.07
N LEU A 223 8.64 -2.18 -28.61
CA LEU A 223 8.18 -1.48 -27.40
C LEU A 223 8.49 -2.23 -26.09
N SER A 224 9.04 -3.44 -26.16
CA SER A 224 9.40 -4.28 -25.01
C SER A 224 10.66 -3.76 -24.28
N THR A 225 10.67 -2.48 -23.94
CA THR A 225 11.76 -1.84 -23.19
C THR A 225 11.68 -2.22 -21.70
N ASP A 226 12.77 -2.03 -20.97
CA ASP A 226 12.80 -2.30 -19.52
C ASP A 226 11.71 -1.51 -18.77
N GLU A 227 11.45 -0.27 -19.17
CA GLU A 227 10.39 0.56 -18.57
C GLU A 227 9.01 -0.09 -18.71
N VAL A 228 8.65 -0.56 -19.91
CA VAL A 228 7.35 -1.19 -20.17
C VAL A 228 7.28 -2.58 -19.52
N ARG A 229 8.37 -3.34 -19.57
CA ARG A 229 8.45 -4.69 -19.00
C ARG A 229 8.43 -4.72 -17.49
N SER A 230 8.91 -3.67 -16.84
CA SER A 230 8.93 -3.55 -15.37
C SER A 230 7.60 -3.09 -14.79
N LEU A 231 6.68 -2.57 -15.61
CA LEU A 231 5.39 -2.09 -15.14
C LEU A 231 4.38 -3.24 -15.14
N TYR A 232 3.91 -3.65 -13.97
CA TYR A 232 2.89 -4.68 -13.83
C TYR A 232 1.63 -4.17 -13.14
N LEU A 233 0.56 -4.96 -13.19
CA LEU A 233 -0.67 -4.71 -12.42
C LEU A 233 -0.38 -4.51 -10.92
N HIS A 234 0.63 -5.19 -10.36
CA HIS A 234 1.09 -4.96 -8.99
C HIS A 234 1.49 -3.49 -8.74
N ASP A 235 2.27 -2.90 -9.64
CA ASP A 235 2.73 -1.51 -9.55
C ASP A 235 1.57 -0.53 -9.80
N MET A 236 0.66 -0.90 -10.71
CA MET A 236 -0.53 -0.09 -11.02
C MET A 236 -1.43 0.15 -9.82
N MET A 237 -1.42 -0.77 -8.86
CA MET A 237 -2.27 -0.68 -7.68
C MET A 237 -1.58 -0.06 -6.47
N GLY A 238 -0.26 0.12 -6.47
CA GLY A 238 0.52 0.49 -5.27
C GLY A 238 0.12 1.81 -4.62
N GLU A 239 -0.24 2.82 -5.42
CA GLU A 239 -0.58 4.17 -4.95
C GLU A 239 -2.02 4.58 -5.31
N MET A 240 -2.89 3.62 -5.63
CA MET A 240 -4.27 3.91 -6.05
C MET A 240 -5.12 4.55 -4.94
N TYR A 241 -4.91 4.15 -3.69
CA TYR A 241 -5.56 4.79 -2.55
C TYR A 241 -5.15 6.27 -2.45
N ASP A 242 -3.85 6.52 -2.54
CA ASP A 242 -3.21 7.83 -2.40
C ASP A 242 -3.73 8.79 -3.47
N LEU A 243 -3.82 8.30 -4.70
CA LEU A 243 -4.40 9.03 -5.80
C LEU A 243 -5.86 9.40 -5.54
N ARG A 244 -6.67 8.47 -5.02
CA ARG A 244 -8.08 8.74 -4.66
C ARG A 244 -8.19 9.76 -3.54
N ALA A 245 -7.33 9.67 -2.51
CA ALA A 245 -7.26 10.63 -1.42
C ALA A 245 -6.87 12.04 -1.90
N LEU A 246 -5.96 12.14 -2.89
CA LEU A 246 -5.62 13.40 -3.53
C LEU A 246 -6.73 13.92 -4.44
N SER A 247 -7.45 13.02 -5.13
CA SER A 247 -8.53 13.38 -6.05
C SER A 247 -9.61 14.23 -5.37
N SER A 248 -9.91 13.99 -4.10
CA SER A 248 -10.91 14.77 -3.37
C SER A 248 -10.51 16.23 -3.13
N SER A 249 -9.21 16.56 -3.22
CA SER A 249 -8.74 17.95 -3.11
C SER A 249 -8.88 18.75 -4.39
N PHE A 250 -9.10 18.08 -5.53
CA PHE A 250 -9.19 18.74 -6.83
C PHE A 250 -10.66 18.78 -7.27
N GLU A 251 -11.42 19.69 -6.64
CA GLU A 251 -12.80 19.94 -7.02
C GLU A 251 -12.90 20.69 -8.37
N GLY A 252 -13.99 20.46 -9.11
CA GLY A 252 -14.32 21.15 -10.34
C GLY A 252 -13.64 20.62 -11.61
N ALA A 253 -13.78 21.37 -12.71
CA ALA A 253 -13.30 21.00 -14.05
C ALA A 253 -11.81 21.32 -14.28
N GLY A 254 -10.96 21.15 -13.25
CA GLY A 254 -9.53 21.36 -13.36
C GLY A 254 -8.83 20.23 -14.12
N THR A 255 -7.74 20.55 -14.85
CA THR A 255 -6.96 19.57 -15.62
C THR A 255 -6.49 18.38 -14.79
N LEU A 256 -6.11 18.62 -13.52
CA LEU A 256 -5.70 17.54 -12.61
C LEU A 256 -6.84 16.59 -12.27
N SER A 257 -8.06 17.10 -12.06
CA SER A 257 -9.23 16.26 -11.81
C SER A 257 -9.52 15.35 -13.01
N TYR A 258 -9.42 15.87 -14.24
CA TYR A 258 -9.54 15.05 -15.44
C TYR A 258 -8.43 13.99 -15.54
N LEU A 259 -7.18 14.35 -15.27
CA LEU A 259 -6.05 13.42 -15.35
C LEU A 259 -6.21 12.27 -14.33
N VAL A 260 -6.55 12.60 -13.08
CA VAL A 260 -6.76 11.61 -12.02
C VAL A 260 -7.95 10.70 -12.36
N ASN A 261 -9.12 11.27 -12.66
CA ASN A 261 -10.32 10.50 -12.96
C ASN A 261 -10.18 9.63 -14.21
N SER A 262 -9.53 10.15 -15.25
CA SER A 262 -9.29 9.41 -16.50
C SER A 262 -8.27 8.29 -16.28
N GLY A 263 -7.23 8.53 -15.48
CA GLY A 263 -6.27 7.49 -15.15
C GLY A 263 -6.87 6.37 -14.30
N ILE A 264 -7.71 6.67 -13.31
CA ILE A 264 -8.45 5.64 -12.54
C ILE A 264 -9.28 4.78 -13.49
N LYS A 265 -10.03 5.40 -14.41
CA LYS A 265 -10.77 4.69 -15.46
C LYS A 265 -9.86 3.91 -16.41
N GLY A 266 -8.65 4.41 -16.65
CA GLY A 266 -7.61 3.74 -17.44
C GLY A 266 -7.19 2.41 -16.81
N VAL A 267 -6.99 2.37 -15.49
CA VAL A 267 -6.69 1.13 -14.76
C VAL A 267 -7.86 0.13 -14.82
N ASP A 268 -9.11 0.60 -14.67
CA ASP A 268 -10.28 -0.26 -14.87
C ASP A 268 -10.36 -0.81 -16.31
N GLY A 269 -10.03 0.03 -17.29
CA GLY A 269 -9.92 -0.34 -18.70
C GLY A 269 -8.83 -1.38 -18.93
N TYR A 270 -7.70 -1.25 -18.23
CA TYR A 270 -6.59 -2.20 -18.26
C TYR A 270 -7.03 -3.59 -17.76
N ILE A 271 -7.72 -3.68 -16.62
CA ILE A 271 -8.22 -4.94 -16.07
C ILE A 271 -9.21 -5.62 -17.04
N LYS A 272 -10.09 -4.82 -17.67
CA LYS A 272 -11.00 -5.33 -18.72
C LYS A 272 -10.21 -5.86 -19.92
N ARG A 273 -9.15 -5.17 -20.34
CA ARG A 273 -8.29 -5.57 -21.45
C ARG A 273 -7.53 -6.87 -21.13
N LEU A 274 -6.98 -7.01 -19.91
CA LEU A 274 -6.34 -8.22 -19.43
C LEU A 274 -7.29 -9.42 -19.47
N THR A 275 -8.52 -9.25 -18.98
CA THR A 275 -9.58 -10.28 -19.07
C THR A 275 -9.89 -10.64 -20.53
N GLY A 276 -9.92 -9.63 -21.41
CA GLY A 276 -10.08 -9.81 -22.86
C GLY A 276 -8.94 -10.59 -23.49
N GLU A 277 -7.70 -10.36 -23.07
CA GLU A 277 -6.52 -11.06 -23.58
C GLU A 277 -6.50 -12.55 -23.21
N VAL A 278 -6.96 -12.89 -22.00
CA VAL A 278 -7.20 -14.29 -21.60
C VAL A 278 -8.18 -14.92 -22.58
N ARG A 279 -9.34 -14.28 -22.82
CA ARG A 279 -10.35 -14.79 -23.77
C ARG A 279 -9.81 -14.92 -25.19
N ALA A 280 -9.03 -13.95 -25.66
CA ALA A 280 -8.40 -13.98 -26.97
C ALA A 280 -7.40 -15.15 -27.08
N THR A 281 -6.69 -15.45 -26.00
CA THR A 281 -5.76 -16.58 -25.93
C THR A 281 -6.47 -17.92 -26.02
N LEU A 282 -7.60 -18.10 -25.32
CA LEU A 282 -8.44 -19.29 -25.47
C LEU A 282 -8.87 -19.48 -26.94
N LYS A 283 -9.34 -18.40 -27.59
CA LYS A 283 -9.79 -18.45 -28.99
C LYS A 283 -8.65 -18.74 -29.97
N ARG A 284 -7.47 -18.11 -29.81
CA ARG A 284 -6.31 -18.30 -30.70
C ARG A 284 -5.74 -19.71 -30.64
N ARG A 285 -5.85 -20.38 -29.50
CA ARG A 285 -5.33 -21.74 -29.27
C ARG A 285 -6.39 -22.83 -29.27
N ASP A 286 -7.62 -22.51 -29.68
CA ASP A 286 -8.77 -23.44 -29.69
C ASP A 286 -9.02 -24.16 -28.35
N LEU A 287 -8.82 -23.44 -27.23
CA LEU A 287 -8.99 -23.97 -25.88
C LEU A 287 -10.45 -23.83 -25.43
N LYS A 288 -11.02 -24.94 -24.92
CA LYS A 288 -12.34 -24.94 -24.30
C LYS A 288 -12.25 -24.47 -22.85
N ALA A 289 -13.04 -23.48 -22.47
CA ALA A 289 -13.07 -22.95 -21.09
C ALA A 289 -13.26 -24.04 -20.01
N ALA A 290 -14.06 -25.09 -20.28
CA ALA A 290 -14.26 -26.21 -19.35
C ALA A 290 -12.99 -27.07 -19.11
N ARG A 291 -12.04 -27.03 -20.05
CA ARG A 291 -10.74 -27.72 -20.00
C ARG A 291 -9.58 -26.76 -19.73
N THR A 292 -9.87 -25.52 -19.34
CA THR A 292 -8.85 -24.52 -19.01
C THR A 292 -8.98 -24.15 -17.55
N ARG A 293 -7.83 -24.03 -16.89
CA ARG A 293 -7.71 -23.45 -15.55
C ARG A 293 -6.96 -22.12 -15.66
N VAL A 294 -7.45 -21.09 -14.98
CA VAL A 294 -6.72 -19.81 -14.86
C VAL A 294 -6.23 -19.64 -13.43
N SER A 295 -4.92 -19.52 -13.27
CA SER A 295 -4.28 -19.23 -11.99
C SER A 295 -3.68 -17.83 -12.02
N ILE A 296 -4.08 -16.98 -11.09
CA ILE A 296 -3.50 -15.66 -10.93
C ILE A 296 -2.28 -15.80 -10.00
N ALA A 297 -1.10 -15.49 -10.54
CA ALA A 297 0.13 -15.39 -9.77
C ALA A 297 0.33 -13.93 -9.40
N TRP A 298 -0.01 -13.59 -8.16
CA TRP A 298 0.15 -12.24 -7.63
C TRP A 298 0.67 -12.32 -6.21
N THR A 299 1.99 -12.45 -6.10
CA THR A 299 2.66 -12.36 -4.79
C THR A 299 2.40 -10.96 -4.24
N HIS A 300 1.65 -10.86 -3.15
CA HIS A 300 1.44 -9.60 -2.44
C HIS A 300 1.55 -9.82 -0.94
N ASP A 301 1.96 -8.77 -0.26
CA ASP A 301 2.00 -8.77 1.19
C ASP A 301 0.57 -8.57 1.74
N LYS A 302 0.12 -9.49 2.59
CA LYS A 302 -1.23 -9.47 3.18
C LYS A 302 -1.35 -8.44 4.31
N HIS A 303 -0.22 -7.95 4.81
CA HIS A 303 -0.14 -7.01 5.92
C HIS A 303 0.11 -5.57 5.43
N GLU A 304 0.16 -5.31 4.12
CA GLU A 304 0.27 -3.94 3.57
C GLU A 304 -0.77 -3.00 4.16
N MET A 305 -0.41 -1.75 4.43
CA MET A 305 -1.31 -0.74 4.97
C MET A 305 -2.48 -0.47 4.00
N ARG A 306 -2.23 -0.51 2.69
CA ARG A 306 -3.21 -0.26 1.63
C ARG A 306 -3.91 -1.55 1.19
N GLY A 307 -5.23 -1.50 1.01
CA GLY A 307 -6.06 -2.65 0.61
C GLY A 307 -6.26 -2.84 -0.90
N GLU A 308 -5.86 -1.88 -1.74
CA GLU A 308 -6.25 -1.83 -3.17
C GLU A 308 -5.82 -3.06 -3.98
N ARG A 309 -4.65 -3.65 -3.67
CA ARG A 309 -4.19 -4.89 -4.32
C ARG A 309 -5.09 -6.07 -3.99
N MET A 310 -5.48 -6.21 -2.72
CA MET A 310 -6.38 -7.29 -2.28
C MET A 310 -7.77 -7.16 -2.91
N ASP A 311 -8.29 -5.95 -3.00
CA ASP A 311 -9.59 -5.70 -3.63
C ASP A 311 -9.53 -5.96 -5.14
N THR A 312 -8.44 -5.56 -5.79
CA THR A 312 -8.22 -5.82 -7.22
C THR A 312 -8.04 -7.30 -7.51
N ARG A 313 -7.35 -8.05 -6.65
CA ARG A 313 -7.22 -9.53 -6.72
C ARG A 313 -8.61 -10.17 -6.73
N LYS A 314 -9.48 -9.81 -5.77
CA LYS A 314 -10.87 -10.31 -5.70
C LYS A 314 -11.67 -9.92 -6.95
N HIS A 315 -11.53 -8.67 -7.41
CA HIS A 315 -12.22 -8.17 -8.60
C HIS A 315 -11.81 -8.93 -9.88
N LEU A 316 -10.50 -9.16 -10.07
CA LEU A 316 -9.96 -9.88 -11.22
C LEU A 316 -10.44 -11.35 -11.24
N VAL A 317 -10.40 -12.04 -10.10
CA VAL A 317 -10.96 -13.40 -9.96
C VAL A 317 -12.42 -13.41 -10.37
N SER A 318 -13.23 -12.49 -9.84
CA SER A 318 -14.66 -12.42 -10.16
C SER A 318 -14.90 -12.22 -11.66
N ARG A 319 -14.18 -11.30 -12.31
CA ARG A 319 -14.34 -11.05 -13.75
C ARG A 319 -13.95 -12.23 -14.62
N LEU A 320 -12.91 -12.98 -14.24
CA LEU A 320 -12.49 -14.15 -14.99
C LEU A 320 -13.47 -15.32 -14.83
N ARG A 321 -14.09 -15.45 -13.65
CA ARG A 321 -15.12 -16.47 -13.36
C ARG A 321 -16.37 -16.34 -14.23
N ASP A 322 -16.67 -15.14 -14.71
CA ASP A 322 -17.77 -14.92 -15.67
C ASP A 322 -17.57 -15.67 -17.00
N TYR A 323 -16.33 -16.08 -17.33
CA TYR A 323 -15.99 -16.74 -18.59
C TYR A 323 -15.41 -18.15 -18.41
N ILE A 324 -14.72 -18.41 -17.30
CA ILE A 324 -14.00 -19.65 -17.04
C ILE A 324 -14.39 -20.13 -15.65
N GLY A 325 -14.89 -21.37 -15.53
CA GLY A 325 -15.37 -21.88 -14.24
C GLY A 325 -14.26 -22.13 -13.21
N ASP A 326 -13.06 -22.46 -13.69
CA ASP A 326 -11.91 -22.79 -12.85
C ASP A 326 -10.89 -21.63 -12.81
N VAL A 327 -11.10 -20.71 -11.87
CA VAL A 327 -10.24 -19.54 -11.64
C VAL A 327 -9.90 -19.44 -10.17
N GLY A 328 -8.61 -19.39 -9.87
CA GLY A 328 -8.08 -19.28 -8.52
C GLY A 328 -6.74 -18.57 -8.46
N MET A 329 -6.20 -18.49 -7.26
CA MET A 329 -4.86 -17.96 -7.02
C MET A 329 -3.85 -19.09 -7.10
N LEU A 330 -2.65 -18.80 -7.60
CA LEU A 330 -1.60 -19.80 -7.73
C LEU A 330 -1.17 -20.36 -6.36
N GLU A 331 -1.13 -19.50 -5.33
CA GLU A 331 -0.76 -19.85 -3.95
C GLU A 331 -1.72 -20.87 -3.33
N ASP A 332 -3.03 -20.73 -3.59
CA ASP A 332 -4.07 -21.56 -2.96
C ASP A 332 -4.14 -22.95 -3.59
N SER A 333 -3.60 -23.13 -4.79
CA SER A 333 -3.70 -24.37 -5.56
C SER A 333 -2.54 -24.44 -6.58
N PRO A 334 -1.33 -24.78 -6.13
CA PRO A 334 -0.17 -24.88 -7.01
C PRO A 334 -0.35 -25.96 -8.09
N PRO A 335 0.34 -25.84 -9.24
CA PRO A 335 0.19 -26.79 -10.32
C PRO A 335 0.71 -28.17 -9.94
N GLY A 336 0.06 -29.19 -10.50
CA GLY A 336 0.30 -30.60 -10.19
C GLY A 336 -0.48 -31.14 -8.98
N ALA A 337 -1.08 -30.29 -8.14
CA ALA A 337 -1.87 -30.75 -7.01
C ALA A 337 -3.24 -31.33 -7.44
N TYR A 338 -3.87 -30.78 -8.49
CA TYR A 338 -5.23 -31.15 -8.93
C TYR A 338 -5.54 -30.91 -10.43
N ASP A 339 -4.53 -30.77 -11.30
CA ASP A 339 -4.76 -30.17 -12.63
C ASP A 339 -5.45 -31.08 -13.66
N GLY A 340 -5.46 -32.40 -13.47
CA GLY A 340 -6.01 -33.33 -14.48
C GLY A 340 -5.44 -33.06 -15.89
N ASP A 341 -6.28 -33.18 -16.93
CA ASP A 341 -5.94 -32.88 -18.34
C ASP A 341 -6.24 -31.40 -18.74
N LYS A 342 -6.28 -30.47 -17.79
CA LYS A 342 -6.61 -29.06 -18.09
C LYS A 342 -5.37 -28.27 -18.51
N THR A 343 -5.51 -27.45 -19.55
CA THR A 343 -4.48 -26.46 -19.91
C THR A 343 -4.45 -25.36 -18.85
N LEU A 344 -3.26 -25.00 -18.38
CA LEU A 344 -3.07 -23.97 -17.36
C LEU A 344 -2.72 -22.62 -17.99
N ILE A 345 -3.48 -21.58 -17.68
CA ILE A 345 -3.12 -20.19 -17.98
C ILE A 345 -2.73 -19.51 -16.67
N ILE A 346 -1.51 -18.98 -16.62
CA ILE A 346 -0.99 -18.21 -15.49
C ILE A 346 -1.01 -16.73 -15.85
N ILE A 347 -1.66 -15.91 -15.03
CA ILE A 347 -1.58 -14.45 -15.12
C ILE A 347 -0.52 -13.99 -14.11
N ALA A 348 0.64 -13.53 -14.59
CA ALA A 348 1.71 -13.03 -13.76
C ALA A 348 1.53 -11.52 -13.48
N CYS A 349 1.19 -11.17 -12.24
CA CYS A 349 0.85 -9.81 -11.83
C CYS A 349 2.04 -8.98 -11.31
N SER A 350 3.22 -9.57 -11.18
CA SER A 350 4.48 -8.87 -10.90
C SER A 350 5.64 -9.56 -11.63
N GLU A 351 6.80 -8.91 -11.68
CA GLU A 351 8.01 -9.50 -12.25
C GLU A 351 8.39 -10.83 -11.57
N ARG A 352 8.19 -10.91 -10.25
CA ARG A 352 8.49 -12.11 -9.45
C ARG A 352 7.61 -13.29 -9.82
N ASP A 353 6.40 -13.01 -10.32
CA ASP A 353 5.39 -14.01 -10.69
C ASP A 353 5.58 -14.57 -12.10
N THR A 354 6.55 -14.06 -12.87
CA THR A 354 6.74 -14.43 -14.29
C THR A 354 7.40 -15.79 -14.48
N LYS A 355 8.02 -16.36 -13.45
CA LYS A 355 8.65 -17.67 -13.52
C LYS A 355 7.57 -18.75 -13.36
N PRO A 356 7.26 -19.53 -14.41
CA PRO A 356 6.28 -20.58 -14.28
C PRO A 356 6.80 -21.63 -13.28
N PRO A 357 5.93 -22.16 -12.41
CA PRO A 357 6.27 -23.34 -11.62
C PRO A 357 6.60 -24.51 -12.55
N LYS A 358 7.52 -25.39 -12.12
CA LYS A 358 7.82 -26.63 -12.86
C LYS A 358 6.54 -27.49 -12.88
N SER A 359 6.00 -27.73 -14.07
CA SER A 359 4.78 -28.50 -14.27
C SER A 359 4.91 -29.33 -15.54
N ASP A 360 4.37 -30.55 -15.51
CA ASP A 360 4.26 -31.43 -16.69
C ASP A 360 3.05 -31.05 -17.58
N VAL A 361 2.24 -30.08 -17.14
CA VAL A 361 1.03 -29.60 -17.82
C VAL A 361 1.38 -28.45 -18.77
N GLU A 362 0.74 -28.44 -19.95
CA GLU A 362 0.84 -27.30 -20.89
C GLU A 362 0.45 -25.99 -20.18
N THR A 363 1.44 -25.10 -20.06
CA THR A 363 1.33 -23.86 -19.30
C THR A 363 1.52 -22.66 -20.22
N ILE A 364 0.58 -21.72 -20.16
CA ILE A 364 0.61 -20.45 -20.89
C ILE A 364 0.74 -19.34 -19.88
N VAL A 365 1.78 -18.51 -20.00
CA VAL A 365 1.99 -17.37 -19.11
C VAL A 365 1.59 -16.08 -19.83
N ILE A 366 0.71 -15.31 -19.21
CA ILE A 366 0.35 -13.96 -19.63
C ILE A 366 0.92 -13.00 -18.60
N ARG A 367 1.86 -12.14 -19.00
CA ARG A 367 2.38 -11.09 -18.12
C ARG A 367 1.34 -9.97 -18.04
N ALA A 368 0.89 -9.62 -16.85
CA ALA A 368 0.03 -8.45 -16.64
C ALA A 368 0.86 -7.17 -16.64
N ASN A 369 1.55 -6.91 -17.77
CA ASN A 369 2.23 -5.66 -18.10
C ASN A 369 1.44 -4.90 -19.20
N PRO A 370 1.87 -3.72 -19.69
CA PRO A 370 1.14 -2.97 -20.71
C PRO A 370 0.92 -3.69 -22.05
N LEU A 371 1.77 -4.65 -22.39
CA LEU A 371 1.80 -5.33 -23.70
C LEU A 371 1.24 -6.76 -23.69
N PHE A 372 0.96 -7.31 -22.50
CA PHE A 372 0.53 -8.70 -22.28
C PHE A 372 1.40 -9.75 -22.94
N GLU A 373 2.71 -9.56 -22.88
CA GLU A 373 3.67 -10.48 -23.50
C GLU A 373 3.49 -11.90 -22.95
N SER A 374 3.45 -12.86 -23.86
CA SER A 374 3.60 -14.28 -23.57
C SER A 374 5.03 -14.68 -23.94
N PRO A 375 5.74 -15.45 -23.09
CA PRO A 375 7.10 -15.90 -23.37
C PRO A 375 7.20 -16.82 -24.58
#